data_AF-G3NF47-F1
#
_entry.id   AF-G3NF47-F1
#
_cell.length_a   1.000
_cell.length_b   1.000
_cell.length_c   1.000
_cell.angle_alpha   90.00
_cell.angle_beta   90.00
_cell.angle_gamma   90.00
#
_symmetry.space_group_name_H-M   'P 1'
#
loop_
_entity.id
_entity.type
_entity.pdbx_description
1 polymer ?
#
loop_
_entity_poly.entity_id
_entity_poly.type
_entity_poly.pdbx_seq_one_letter_code
_entity_poly.pdbx_strand_id
1 'polypeptide(L)'
;TGSTFWQITSGRREVKSFLFYIKIIIDNCLRIVSDCNCWTMATLNQMHRMGKPKAPLKSIGATFGRPQLKAVVLKTMIRKPKKPNSANRKCARVRLSNGKEAVVFIPGEGHNLQEHNVVLVQGGRTQDLPGVKLTVVRGKYDCAHVVKKK
;
A
#
# COMPACT_ATOMS: atom_id res chain seq x y z
N THR A 1 -25.78 -41.03 46.77
CA THR A 1 -26.87 -41.80 46.14
C THR A 1 -26.54 -41.99 44.67
N GLY A 2 -26.26 -43.24 44.26
CA GLY A 2 -26.12 -43.74 42.88
C GLY A 2 -24.85 -43.31 42.14
N SER A 3 -23.83 -44.15 41.87
CA SER A 3 -23.77 -45.32 40.95
C SER A 3 -24.17 -44.92 39.51
N THR A 4 -23.32 -44.98 38.49
CA THR A 4 -22.76 -46.17 37.80
C THR A 4 -21.86 -45.62 36.66
N PHE A 5 -20.59 -45.99 36.49
CA PHE A 5 -20.08 -47.18 35.82
C PHE A 5 -20.76 -47.47 34.46
N TRP A 6 -20.08 -47.24 33.33
CA TRP A 6 -19.81 -48.25 32.29
C TRP A 6 -18.88 -47.71 31.18
N GLN A 7 -17.70 -48.31 31.15
CA GLN A 7 -16.97 -48.85 30.00
C GLN A 7 -16.32 -48.00 28.88
N ILE A 8 -15.01 -48.22 28.87
CA ILE A 8 -14.03 -48.26 27.78
C ILE A 8 -14.59 -48.96 26.52
N THR A 9 -14.44 -48.32 25.36
CA THR A 9 -14.15 -49.03 24.11
C THR A 9 -12.88 -48.50 23.48
N SER A 10 -12.05 -49.46 23.10
CA SER A 10 -10.74 -49.39 22.50
C SER A 10 -10.78 -48.79 21.09
N GLY A 11 -9.82 -47.91 20.77
CA GLY A 11 -9.78 -47.24 19.47
C GLY A 11 -8.41 -46.70 19.09
N ARG A 12 -7.41 -47.58 19.11
CA ARG A 12 -6.06 -47.50 18.52
C ARG A 12 -5.93 -46.52 17.32
N ARG A 13 -5.86 -45.19 17.55
CA ARG A 13 -5.64 -44.21 16.47
C ARG A 13 -5.07 -42.85 16.88
N GLU A 14 -4.45 -42.71 18.05
CA GLU A 14 -4.01 -41.38 18.55
C GLU A 14 -2.49 -41.15 18.66
N VAL A 15 -1.64 -42.10 18.26
CA VAL A 15 -0.17 -41.88 18.33
C VAL A 15 0.43 -41.21 17.09
N LYS A 16 -0.32 -41.14 15.98
CA LYS A 16 0.19 -40.53 14.73
C LYS A 16 0.00 -39.01 14.66
N SER A 17 -1.00 -38.45 15.35
CA SER A 17 -1.27 -36.99 15.31
C SER A 17 -0.35 -36.19 16.25
N PHE A 18 0.05 -36.76 17.39
CA PHE A 18 0.92 -36.08 18.35
C PHE A 18 2.37 -35.98 17.87
N LEU A 19 2.89 -37.04 17.25
CA LEU A 19 4.22 -37.02 16.60
C LEU A 19 4.26 -36.14 15.35
N PHE A 20 3.13 -35.98 14.64
CA PHE A 20 3.03 -35.07 13.50
C PHE A 20 3.05 -33.59 13.95
N TYR A 21 2.39 -33.28 15.07
CA TYR A 21 2.40 -31.93 15.65
C TYR A 21 3.78 -31.55 16.24
N ILE A 22 4.46 -32.49 16.91
CA ILE A 22 5.85 -32.27 17.39
C ILE A 22 6.82 -32.12 16.21
N LYS A 23 6.64 -32.89 15.13
CA LYS A 23 7.47 -32.77 13.93
C LYS A 23 7.27 -31.42 13.21
N ILE A 24 6.05 -30.90 13.14
CA ILE A 24 5.76 -29.55 12.60
C ILE A 24 6.42 -28.44 13.43
N ILE A 25 6.43 -28.55 14.77
CA ILE A 25 7.05 -27.56 15.65
C ILE A 25 8.58 -27.57 15.52
N ILE A 26 9.20 -28.76 15.42
CA ILE A 26 10.66 -28.88 15.24
C ILE A 26 11.09 -28.42 13.83
N ASP A 27 10.32 -28.77 12.79
CA ASP A 27 10.62 -28.37 11.40
C ASP A 27 10.35 -26.86 11.16
N ASN A 28 9.48 -26.19 11.95
CA ASN A 28 9.33 -24.72 11.94
C ASN A 28 10.45 -24.01 12.71
N CYS A 29 10.94 -24.60 13.80
CA CYS A 29 12.02 -24.01 14.61
C CYS A 29 13.36 -24.02 13.85
N LEU A 30 13.65 -25.07 13.07
CA LEU A 30 14.89 -25.16 12.27
C LEU A 30 14.90 -24.23 11.05
N ARG A 31 13.73 -23.82 10.53
CA ARG A 31 13.62 -22.90 9.40
C ARG A 31 13.86 -21.43 9.78
N ILE A 32 13.58 -21.06 11.03
CA ILE A 32 13.75 -19.69 11.52
C ILE A 32 15.24 -19.37 11.78
N VAL A 33 16.09 -20.39 11.98
CA VAL A 33 17.54 -20.22 12.25
C VAL A 33 18.39 -20.24 10.96
N SER A 34 17.80 -20.46 9.78
CA SER A 34 18.56 -20.49 8.50
C SER A 34 18.59 -19.16 7.74
N ASP A 35 17.75 -18.18 8.11
CA ASP A 35 17.70 -16.87 7.44
C ASP A 35 18.52 -15.78 8.15
N CYS A 36 19.23 -16.13 9.23
CA CYS A 36 20.20 -15.26 9.89
C CYS A 36 21.63 -15.53 9.39
N ASN A 37 21.87 -15.44 8.08
CA ASN A 37 23.23 -15.33 7.54
C ASN A 37 23.67 -13.86 7.56
N CYS A 38 23.81 -13.29 8.76
CA CYS A 38 24.74 -12.21 8.95
C CYS A 38 26.16 -12.81 8.97
N TRP A 39 26.99 -12.42 7.99
CA TRP A 39 28.46 -12.51 8.01
C TRP A 39 29.14 -13.82 7.58
N THR A 40 28.75 -14.41 6.45
CA THR A 40 29.73 -15.16 5.64
C THR A 40 30.26 -14.26 4.54
N MET A 41 31.54 -13.92 4.60
CA MET A 41 32.21 -13.18 3.51
C MET A 41 32.07 -14.00 2.22
N ALA A 42 31.54 -13.38 1.16
CA ALA A 42 31.43 -14.02 -0.14
C ALA A 42 32.83 -14.40 -0.66
N THR A 43 32.98 -15.60 -1.21
CA THR A 43 34.25 -16.06 -1.78
C THR A 43 34.57 -15.31 -3.09
N LEU A 44 35.85 -15.16 -3.42
CA LEU A 44 36.28 -14.51 -4.67
C LEU A 44 35.63 -15.15 -5.92
N ASN A 45 35.47 -16.48 -5.92
CA ASN A 45 34.80 -17.22 -7.01
C ASN A 45 33.28 -16.99 -7.06
N GLN A 46 32.63 -16.68 -5.93
CA GLN A 46 31.22 -16.26 -5.90
C GLN A 46 31.07 -14.84 -6.46
N MET A 47 31.95 -13.92 -6.05
CA MET A 47 31.97 -12.55 -6.58
C MET A 47 32.28 -12.51 -8.08
N HIS A 48 33.25 -13.30 -8.56
CA HIS A 48 33.57 -13.41 -9.98
C HIS A 48 32.39 -13.94 -10.81
N ARG A 49 31.64 -14.94 -10.30
CA ARG A 49 30.44 -15.49 -10.95
C ARG A 49 29.25 -14.53 -10.95
N MET A 50 29.00 -13.83 -9.84
CA MET A 50 27.87 -12.90 -9.70
C MET A 50 28.12 -11.56 -10.38
N GLY A 51 29.39 -11.16 -10.53
CA GLY A 51 29.77 -9.88 -11.08
C GLY A 51 29.38 -8.71 -10.17
N LYS A 52 29.49 -7.49 -10.69
CA LYS A 52 29.09 -6.28 -9.95
C LYS A 52 27.57 -6.28 -9.77
N PRO A 53 27.05 -6.05 -8.54
CA PRO A 53 25.61 -5.96 -8.34
C PRO A 53 25.06 -4.79 -9.16
N LYS A 54 24.07 -5.07 -10.00
CA LYS A 54 23.40 -4.04 -10.79
C LYS A 54 22.50 -3.23 -9.87
N ALA A 55 22.59 -1.90 -9.97
CA ALA A 55 21.69 -1.03 -9.23
C ALA A 55 20.23 -1.34 -9.63
N PRO A 56 19.30 -1.41 -8.66
CA PRO A 56 17.89 -1.65 -8.97
C PRO A 56 17.34 -0.49 -9.82
N LEU A 57 16.45 -0.82 -10.73
CA LEU A 57 15.76 0.18 -11.56
C LEU A 57 14.88 1.07 -10.67
N LYS A 58 14.86 2.38 -10.97
CA LYS A 58 14.00 3.34 -10.28
C LYS A 58 12.53 3.05 -10.62
N SER A 59 11.67 2.94 -9.61
CA SER A 59 10.25 2.71 -9.82
C SER A 59 9.58 3.96 -10.40
N ILE A 60 8.67 3.74 -11.35
CA ILE A 60 7.93 4.83 -12.00
C ILE A 60 6.87 5.36 -11.01
N GLY A 61 6.83 6.68 -10.85
CA GLY A 61 5.87 7.35 -9.95
C GLY A 61 4.42 7.33 -10.45
N ALA A 62 3.51 7.91 -9.66
CA ALA A 62 2.07 7.96 -9.96
C ALA A 62 1.72 8.68 -11.26
N THR A 63 2.61 9.56 -11.74
CA THR A 63 2.45 10.32 -12.99
C THR A 63 3.06 9.59 -14.20
N PHE A 64 3.45 8.31 -14.06
CA PHE A 64 4.03 7.50 -15.14
C PHE A 64 5.28 8.12 -15.79
N GLY A 65 6.14 8.77 -14.99
CA GLY A 65 7.36 9.43 -15.47
C GLY A 65 7.15 10.80 -16.13
N ARG A 66 5.90 11.29 -16.19
CA ARG A 66 5.55 12.62 -16.73
C ARG A 66 5.51 13.64 -15.59
N PRO A 67 5.77 14.95 -15.85
CA PRO A 67 5.69 15.97 -14.81
C PRO A 67 4.23 16.19 -14.37
N GLN A 68 3.31 16.30 -15.33
CA GLN A 68 1.90 16.60 -15.12
C GLN A 68 1.03 15.80 -16.10
N LEU A 69 -0.24 15.62 -15.74
CA LEU A 69 -1.24 14.92 -16.53
C LEU A 69 -2.54 15.73 -16.57
N LYS A 70 -3.18 15.76 -17.74
CA LYS A 70 -4.57 16.25 -17.87
C LYS A 70 -5.51 15.17 -17.35
N ALA A 71 -6.56 15.59 -16.65
CA ALA A 71 -7.57 14.67 -16.11
C ALA A 71 -8.97 15.29 -16.17
N VAL A 72 -9.98 14.44 -16.20
CA VAL A 72 -11.40 14.82 -16.09
C VAL A 72 -11.92 14.37 -14.73
N VAL A 73 -12.63 15.24 -14.03
CA VAL A 73 -13.22 14.93 -12.73
C VAL A 73 -14.45 14.03 -12.92
N LEU A 74 -14.46 12.90 -12.21
CA LEU A 74 -15.61 12.00 -12.16
C LEU A 74 -16.53 12.38 -11.01
N LYS A 75 -15.96 12.55 -9.81
CA LYS A 75 -16.72 12.90 -8.60
C LYS A 75 -15.86 13.61 -7.58
N THR A 76 -16.38 14.65 -6.96
CA THR A 76 -15.78 15.30 -5.78
C THR A 76 -16.14 14.56 -4.50
N MET A 77 -15.16 14.31 -3.63
CA MET A 77 -15.38 13.59 -2.37
C MET A 77 -14.49 14.11 -1.24
N ILE A 78 -14.96 13.96 0.00
CA ILE A 78 -14.21 14.32 1.19
C ILE A 78 -13.64 13.04 1.80
N ARG A 79 -12.34 13.03 2.10
CA ARG A 79 -11.69 11.91 2.79
C ARG A 79 -11.16 12.35 4.15
N LYS A 80 -11.29 11.47 5.13
CA LYS A 80 -10.68 11.64 6.46
C LYS A 80 -9.21 11.20 6.41
N PRO A 81 -8.29 11.92 7.06
CA PRO A 81 -6.88 11.58 7.15
C PRO A 81 -6.64 10.37 8.07
N LYS A 82 -5.41 9.86 8.05
CA LYS A 82 -4.95 8.89 9.05
C LYS A 82 -4.90 9.55 10.44
N LYS A 83 -5.30 8.81 11.49
CA LYS A 83 -5.04 9.17 12.91
C LYS A 83 -3.52 9.38 13.06
N PRO A 84 -3.00 10.54 13.52
CA PRO A 84 -3.47 11.41 14.60
C PRO A 84 -4.37 12.59 14.20
N ASN A 85 -4.54 12.86 12.90
CA ASN A 85 -5.24 14.05 12.43
C ASN A 85 -6.75 13.79 12.27
N SER A 86 -7.58 14.84 12.37
CA SER A 86 -9.05 14.74 12.33
C SER A 86 -9.73 15.78 11.42
N ALA A 87 -9.09 16.17 10.32
CA ALA A 87 -9.65 17.16 9.38
C ALA A 87 -10.50 16.53 8.26
N ASN A 88 -11.23 17.36 7.52
CA ASN A 88 -11.87 16.99 6.25
C ASN A 88 -10.97 17.41 5.09
N ARG A 89 -10.41 16.47 4.33
CA ARG A 89 -9.57 16.77 3.17
C ARG A 89 -10.39 16.67 1.88
N LYS A 90 -10.38 17.76 1.11
CA LYS A 90 -11.09 17.85 -0.18
C LYS A 90 -10.32 17.07 -1.25
N CYS A 91 -10.96 16.07 -1.83
CA CYS A 91 -10.39 15.20 -2.86
C CYS A 91 -11.33 15.09 -4.06
N ALA A 92 -10.83 14.58 -5.17
CA ALA A 92 -11.65 14.19 -6.31
C ALA A 92 -11.20 12.83 -6.86
N ARG A 93 -12.16 12.06 -7.39
CA ARG A 93 -11.86 10.96 -8.32
C ARG A 93 -11.74 11.57 -9.70
N VAL A 94 -10.64 11.29 -10.39
CA VAL A 94 -10.38 11.79 -11.73
C VAL A 94 -10.00 10.64 -12.65
N ARG A 95 -10.36 10.77 -13.93
CA ARG A 95 -9.86 9.93 -15.01
C ARG A 95 -8.69 10.66 -15.68
N LEU A 96 -7.50 10.08 -15.58
CA LEU A 96 -6.30 10.62 -16.20
C LEU A 96 -6.35 10.42 -17.72
N SER A 97 -5.59 11.22 -18.47
CA SER A 97 -5.41 11.03 -19.92
C SER A 97 -4.95 9.63 -20.31
N ASN A 98 -4.28 8.92 -19.39
CA ASN A 98 -3.81 7.55 -19.58
C ASN A 98 -4.93 6.50 -19.39
N GLY A 99 -6.18 6.92 -19.23
CA GLY A 99 -7.36 6.06 -19.04
C GLY A 99 -7.57 5.56 -17.60
N LYS A 100 -6.53 5.63 -16.74
CA LYS A 100 -6.60 5.19 -15.35
C LYS A 100 -7.36 6.16 -14.47
N GLU A 101 -8.13 5.61 -13.55
CA GLU A 101 -8.78 6.38 -12.50
C GLU A 101 -7.86 6.51 -11.28
N ALA A 102 -7.79 7.72 -10.74
CA ALA A 102 -7.00 8.01 -9.56
C ALA A 102 -7.72 8.99 -8.65
N VAL A 103 -7.28 9.04 -7.40
CA VAL A 103 -7.74 10.02 -6.42
C VAL A 103 -6.71 11.13 -6.34
N VAL A 104 -7.19 12.36 -6.46
CA VAL A 104 -6.35 13.56 -6.38
C VAL A 104 -6.75 14.42 -5.18
N PHE A 105 -5.74 15.03 -4.56
CA PHE A 105 -5.93 16.03 -3.53
C PHE A 105 -6.11 17.42 -4.15
N ILE A 106 -7.05 18.20 -3.62
CA ILE A 106 -7.29 19.58 -4.05
C ILE A 106 -6.67 20.52 -3.00
N PRO A 107 -5.59 21.23 -3.31
CA PRO A 107 -4.91 22.10 -2.35
C PRO A 107 -5.66 23.44 -2.17
N GLY A 108 -5.43 24.10 -1.03
CA GLY A 108 -6.01 25.40 -0.70
C GLY A 108 -7.44 25.34 -0.17
N GLU A 109 -8.04 26.51 0.00
CA GLU A 109 -9.37 26.69 0.58
C GLU A 109 -10.43 26.85 -0.51
N GLY A 110 -11.53 26.11 -0.38
CA GLY A 110 -12.63 26.16 -1.36
C GLY A 110 -12.26 25.56 -2.73
N HIS A 111 -13.22 24.96 -3.42
CA HIS A 111 -13.09 24.63 -4.83
C HIS A 111 -14.46 24.70 -5.50
N ASN A 112 -14.48 25.09 -6.78
CA ASN A 112 -15.68 25.10 -7.62
C ASN A 112 -15.66 23.94 -8.64
N LEU A 113 -14.96 22.84 -8.31
CA LEU A 113 -14.91 21.67 -9.17
C LEU A 113 -16.24 20.92 -9.09
N GLN A 114 -16.76 20.62 -10.27
CA GLN A 114 -17.94 19.79 -10.48
C GLN A 114 -17.54 18.56 -11.30
N GLU A 115 -18.48 17.65 -11.52
CA GLU A 115 -18.28 16.51 -12.40
C GLU A 115 -18.04 17.00 -13.84
N HIS A 116 -17.23 16.26 -14.61
CA HIS A 116 -16.78 16.59 -15.97
C HIS A 116 -15.83 17.76 -16.15
N ASN A 117 -15.53 18.52 -15.09
CA ASN A 117 -14.50 19.56 -15.16
C ASN A 117 -13.12 18.96 -15.51
N VAL A 118 -12.34 19.73 -16.24
CA VAL A 118 -10.99 19.40 -16.65
C VAL A 118 -10.00 20.02 -15.68
N VAL A 119 -9.03 19.23 -15.23
CA VAL A 119 -8.00 19.65 -14.28
C VAL A 119 -6.61 19.20 -14.70
N LEU A 120 -5.60 19.95 -14.24
CA LEU A 120 -4.20 19.56 -14.37
C LEU A 120 -3.74 18.93 -13.06
N VAL A 121 -3.13 17.77 -13.15
CA VAL A 121 -2.68 16.98 -12.00
C VAL A 121 -1.17 16.84 -12.05
N GLN A 122 -0.51 16.99 -10.90
CA GLN A 122 0.91 16.79 -10.72
C GLN A 122 1.21 15.70 -9.70
N GLY A 123 2.44 15.18 -9.73
CA GLY A 123 2.94 14.30 -8.70
C GLY A 123 3.05 15.04 -7.37
N GLY A 124 2.50 14.45 -6.30
CA GLY A 124 2.54 15.05 -4.96
C GLY A 124 1.78 14.18 -3.98
N ARG A 125 2.51 13.54 -3.07
CA ARG A 125 1.93 12.69 -2.03
C ARG A 125 1.37 13.57 -0.92
N THR A 126 0.08 13.45 -0.65
CA THR A 126 -0.52 14.01 0.55
C THR A 126 -0.18 13.09 1.72
N GLN A 127 0.58 13.58 2.69
CA GLN A 127 1.11 12.78 3.80
C GLN A 127 -0.01 12.18 4.66
N ASP A 128 -1.10 12.93 4.81
CA ASP A 128 -2.25 12.57 5.64
C ASP A 128 -3.11 11.44 5.06
N LEU A 129 -3.23 11.38 3.73
CA LEU A 129 -4.20 10.52 3.05
C LEU A 129 -3.50 9.30 2.46
N PRO A 130 -3.83 8.09 2.93
CA PRO A 130 -3.28 6.87 2.34
C PRO A 130 -3.76 6.73 0.89
N GLY A 131 -2.83 6.41 -0.01
CA GLY A 131 -3.11 6.16 -1.43
C GLY A 131 -3.29 7.40 -2.31
N VAL A 132 -3.26 8.63 -1.76
CA VAL A 132 -3.36 9.86 -2.54
C VAL A 132 -1.95 10.38 -2.88
N LYS A 133 -1.51 10.07 -4.10
CA LYS A 133 -0.16 10.38 -4.61
C LYS A 133 -0.12 11.55 -5.61
N LEU A 134 -1.30 12.10 -5.91
CA LEU A 134 -1.50 13.09 -6.95
C LEU A 134 -2.20 14.32 -6.36
N THR A 135 -1.75 15.49 -6.79
CA THR A 135 -2.28 16.79 -6.34
C THR A 135 -2.71 17.61 -7.55
N VAL A 136 -3.82 18.33 -7.44
CA VAL A 136 -4.31 19.23 -8.49
C VAL A 136 -3.52 20.54 -8.49
N VAL A 137 -3.18 21.04 -9.67
CA VAL A 137 -2.54 22.35 -9.85
C VAL A 137 -3.62 23.44 -9.86
N ARG A 138 -3.43 24.50 -9.07
CA ARG A 138 -4.33 25.67 -9.05
C ARG A 138 -3.93 26.67 -10.14
N GLY A 139 -4.92 27.39 -10.67
CA GLY A 139 -4.70 28.40 -11.72
C GLY A 139 -4.66 27.85 -13.13
N LYS A 140 -5.14 26.62 -13.37
CA LYS A 140 -5.13 25.97 -14.69
C LYS A 140 -6.42 25.20 -14.96
N TYR A 141 -6.91 25.29 -16.20
CA TYR A 141 -8.21 24.77 -16.62
C TYR A 141 -9.33 25.29 -15.70
N ASP A 142 -10.22 24.43 -15.23
CA ASP A 142 -11.38 24.83 -14.41
C ASP A 142 -11.01 25.05 -12.93
N CYS A 143 -9.74 24.82 -12.56
CA CYS A 143 -9.23 25.13 -11.24
C CYS A 143 -8.77 26.59 -11.14
N ALA A 144 -9.69 27.47 -10.74
CA ALA A 144 -9.39 28.86 -10.43
C ALA A 144 -8.40 29.01 -9.26
N HIS A 145 -7.76 30.18 -9.19
CA HIS A 145 -6.91 30.60 -8.08
C HIS A 145 -7.71 30.72 -6.78
N VAL A 146 -7.03 30.58 -5.64
CA VAL A 146 -7.64 30.79 -4.33
C VAL A 146 -7.82 32.28 -4.10
N VAL A 147 -9.06 32.72 -3.87
CA VAL A 147 -9.37 34.11 -3.55
C VAL A 147 -9.00 34.37 -2.08
N LYS A 148 -8.16 35.38 -1.84
CA LYS A 148 -7.87 35.83 -0.48
C LYS A 148 -9.09 36.55 0.08
N LYS A 149 -9.57 36.12 1.25
CA LYS A 149 -10.54 36.89 2.03
C LYS A 149 -9.77 37.97 2.80
N LYS A 150 -10.23 39.22 2.71
CA LYS A 150 -9.70 40.34 3.49
C LYS A 150 -10.17 40.24 4.94
#